data_AF-A0A7C5DBP2-F1
#
_entry.id   AF-A0A7C5DBP2-F1
#
_cell.length_a   1.000
_cell.length_b   1.000
_cell.length_c   1.000
_cell.angle_alpha   90.00
_cell.angle_beta   90.00
_cell.angle_gamma   90.00
#
_symmetry.space_group_name_H-M   'P 1'
#
loop_
_entity.id
_entity.type
_entity.pdbx_description
1 polymer ?
#
loop_
_entity_poly.entity_id
_entity_poly.type
_entity_poly.pdbx_seq_one_letter_code
_entity_poly.pdbx_strand_id
1 'polypeptide(L)' 'LQQDPELKPWLDNSAVAVNDTLVSGLETPLKDGDKVSLLPPVCGG' A
#
# COMPACT_ATOMS: atom_id res chain seq x y z
N LEU A 1 -12.29 0.51 -1.19
CA LEU A 1 -11.15 0.42 -0.24
C LEU A 1 -11.28 1.45 0.88
N GLN A 2 -11.20 2.76 0.64
CA GLN A 2 -11.33 3.78 1.70
C GLN A 2 -12.72 3.89 2.35
N GLN A 3 -13.75 3.34 1.70
CA GLN A 3 -15.13 3.35 2.20
C GLN A 3 -15.41 2.22 3.21
N ASP A 4 -14.46 1.31 3.42
CA ASP A 4 -14.58 0.23 4.40
C ASP A 4 -13.97 0.71 5.73
N PRO A 5 -14.79 0.93 6.77
CA PRO A 5 -14.32 1.42 8.06
C PRO A 5 -13.34 0.44 8.74
N GLU A 6 -13.46 -0.86 8.48
CA GLU A 6 -12.62 -1.90 9.08
C GLU A 6 -11.20 -1.88 8.50
N LEU A 7 -11.04 -1.40 7.26
CA LEU A 7 -9.74 -1.30 6.59
C LEU A 7 -8.97 -0.04 6.96
N LYS A 8 -9.63 1.00 7.49
CA LYS A 8 -9.01 2.29 7.80
C LYS A 8 -7.73 2.18 8.68
N PRO A 9 -7.71 1.42 9.78
CA PRO A 9 -6.51 1.31 10.63
C PRO A 9 -5.34 0.62 9.93
N TRP A 10 -5.63 -0.25 8.96
CA TRP A 10 -4.64 -0.95 8.17
C TRP A 10 -4.07 -0.05 7.08
N LEU A 11 -4.92 0.73 6.40
CA LEU A 11 -4.50 1.68 5.37
C LEU A 11 -3.57 2.77 5.94
N ASP A 12 -3.88 3.27 7.14
CA ASP A 12 -3.09 4.34 7.77
C ASP A 12 -1.67 3.88 8.18
N ASN A 13 -1.47 2.57 8.43
CA ASN A 13 -0.21 2.02 8.94
C ASN A 13 0.54 1.13 7.93
N SER A 14 0.02 0.92 6.73
CA SER A 14 0.65 0.05 5.73
C SER A 14 1.60 0.82 4.82
N ALA A 15 2.74 0.21 4.49
CA ALA A 15 3.57 0.66 3.38
C ALA A 15 2.95 0.23 2.05
N VAL A 16 3.27 0.95 0.97
CA VAL A 16 2.80 0.64 -0.38
C VAL A 16 3.99 0.22 -1.25
N ALA A 17 3.82 -0.85 -2.02
CA ALA A 17 4.77 -1.24 -3.06
C ALA A 17 4.07 -1.31 -4.43
N VAL A 18 4.77 -0.85 -5.47
CA VAL A 18 4.36 -0.98 -6.87
C VAL A 18 5.40 -1.85 -7.57
N ASN A 19 4.97 -2.97 -8.15
CA ASN A 19 5.87 -3.94 -8.81
C ASN A 19 7.07 -4.31 -7.92
N ASP A 20 6.78 -4.74 -6.70
CA ASP A 20 7.75 -5.18 -5.68
C ASP A 20 8.74 -4.10 -5.21
N THR A 21 8.51 -2.84 -5.55
CA THR A 21 9.32 -1.69 -5.13
C THR A 21 8.53 -0.79 -4.18
N LEU A 22 9.10 -0.49 -3.00
CA LEU A 22 8.49 0.44 -2.04
C LEU A 22 8.38 1.85 -2.64
N VAL A 23 7.22 2.47 -2.46
CA VAL A 23 6.96 3.86 -2.88
C VAL A 23 6.60 4.69 -1.65
N SER A 24 7.09 5.92 -1.61
CA SER A 24 6.93 6.82 -0.45
C SER A 24 6.10 8.07 -0.76
N GLY A 25 5.48 8.15 -1.94
CA GLY A 25 4.73 9.32 -2.39
C GLY A 25 3.56 8.94 -3.30
N LEU A 26 2.57 9.83 -3.38
CA LEU A 26 1.34 9.61 -4.16
C LEU A 26 1.51 9.87 -5.67
N GLU A 27 2.61 10.51 -6.05
CA GLU A 27 2.91 10.91 -7.44
C GLU A 27 3.48 9.77 -8.28
N THR A 28 3.53 8.53 -7.77
CA THR A 28 3.98 7.38 -8.56
C THR A 28 2.95 7.09 -9.67
N PRO A 29 3.31 7.28 -10.96
CA PRO A 29 2.39 7.00 -12.04
C PRO A 29 2.10 5.50 -12.11
N LEU A 30 0.82 5.17 -12.25
CA LEU A 30 0.37 3.79 -12.45
C LEU A 30 0.00 3.57 -13.91
N LYS A 31 0.28 2.36 -14.40
CA LYS A 31 -0.17 1.88 -15.71
C LYS A 31 -0.93 0.58 -15.57
N ASP A 32 -1.66 0.24 -16.63
CA ASP A 32 -2.37 -1.03 -16.71
C ASP A 32 -1.40 -2.21 -16.52
N GLY A 33 -1.82 -3.17 -15.70
CA GLY A 33 -1.02 -4.34 -15.32
C GLY A 33 -0.06 -4.16 -14.14
N ASP A 34 0.10 -2.95 -13.58
CA ASP A 34 0.92 -2.77 -12.37
C ASP A 34 0.31 -3.49 -11.16
N LYS A 35 1.18 -4.10 -10.35
CA LYS A 35 0.78 -4.75 -9.09
C LYS A 35 1.01 -3.81 -7.92
N VAL A 36 -0.05 -3.53 -7.18
CA VAL A 36 0.00 -2.72 -5.96
C VAL A 36 -0.19 -3.61 -4.74
N SER A 37 0.77 -3.58 -3.82
CA SER A 37 0.75 -4.34 -2.58
C SER A 37 0.65 -3.39 -1.38
N LEU A 38 -0.33 -3.64 -0.51
CA LEU A 38 -0.40 -3.03 0.82
C LEU A 38 0.35 -3.93 1.80
N LEU A 39 1.45 -3.43 2.33
CA LEU A 39 2.33 -4.15 3.23
C LEU A 39 2.03 -3.69 4.66
N PRO A 40 1.31 -4.48 5.47
CA PRO A 40 1.08 -4.13 6.87
C PRO A 40 2.43 -3.99 7.59
N PRO A 41 2.48 -3.21 8.68
CA PRO A 41 3.71 -3.01 9.43
C PRO A 41 4.26 -4.37 9.87
N VAL A 42 5.44 -4.71 9.37
CA VAL A 42 6.06 -6.00 9.66
C VAL A 42 6.51 -6.01 11.12
N CYS A 43 6.01 -6.94 11.91
CA CYS A 43 6.68 -7.35 13.15
C CYS A 43 7.87 -8.24 12.77
N GLY A 44 8.88 -7.65 12.12
CA GLY A 44 10.19 -8.30 12.03
C GLY A 44 10.69 -8.46 13.46
N GLY A 45 10.78 -9.71 13.92
CA GLY A 45 11.10 -10.08 15.30
C GLY A 45 12.46 -9.61 15.80
#